data_AF-A0A959ICY5-F1
#
_entry.id   AF-A0A959ICY5-F1
#
_cell.length_a   1.000
_cell.length_b   1.000
_cell.length_c   1.000
_cell.angle_alpha   90.00
_cell.angle_beta   90.00
_cell.angle_gamma   90.00
#
_symmetry.space_group_name_H-M   'P 1'
#
loop_
_entity.id
_entity.type
_entity.pdbx_description
1 polymer ?
#
loop_
_entity_poly.entity_id
_entity_poly.type
_entity_poly.pdbx_seq_one_letter_code
_entity_poly.pdbx_strand_id
1 'polypeptide(L)'
;MQRNNRETFFHAFFRAFPPQTFDKATPTTHYQSWYFLMALFAYERLHHTSYMSQALDGFNQALLMYKTGFQLDIADPIGYPEYQAFTEKVNGAIGTFNHASVLPNNPFYPIRSGALKLGKLRIVDTFGIKKEVEVIRRRGGEELPLNRLYSTDTIAAETLRGETYHDIQLRPRFVQPARINFRWLSSVDDALEMTDHPVSSPIFGWLLLNEIDESLMIYDQMGKALGYIDKEGRWRVFPGHSGPVLPAGIANDHLRRLVVWICGKAV
;
A
#
# COMPACT_ATOMS: atom_id res chain seq x y z
N MET A 1 21.11 31.56 -17.38
CA MET A 1 22.47 31.18 -16.95
C MET A 1 22.38 30.60 -15.53
N GLN A 2 21.83 29.39 -15.40
CA GLN A 2 21.78 28.62 -14.15
C GLN A 2 21.97 27.16 -14.54
N ARG A 3 23.24 26.76 -14.67
CA ARG A 3 23.65 25.36 -14.70
C ARG A 3 24.10 24.98 -13.28
N ASN A 4 23.85 23.72 -12.93
CA ASN A 4 24.50 22.96 -11.84
C ASN A 4 24.07 23.17 -10.38
N ASN A 5 22.83 22.79 -10.06
CA ASN A 5 22.48 22.30 -8.71
C ASN A 5 22.19 20.79 -8.65
N ARG A 6 22.11 20.10 -9.80
CA ARG A 6 21.98 18.63 -9.86
C ARG A 6 23.32 17.92 -9.63
N GLU A 7 24.43 18.51 -10.08
CA GLU A 7 25.76 17.93 -9.84
C GLU A 7 26.19 18.06 -8.39
N THR A 8 25.75 19.09 -7.66
CA THR A 8 26.10 19.27 -6.24
C THR A 8 25.48 18.20 -5.34
N PHE A 9 24.26 17.74 -5.65
CA PHE A 9 23.58 16.68 -4.90
C PHE A 9 24.25 15.30 -5.12
N PHE A 10 24.65 14.99 -6.37
CA PHE A 10 25.35 13.75 -6.71
C PHE A 10 26.84 13.77 -6.30
N HIS A 11 27.56 14.89 -6.46
CA HIS A 11 28.98 14.99 -6.09
C HIS A 11 29.21 15.07 -4.58
N ALA A 12 28.32 15.71 -3.81
CA ALA A 12 28.47 15.76 -2.35
C ALA A 12 28.20 14.37 -1.72
N PHE A 13 27.24 13.62 -2.26
CA PHE A 13 26.89 12.27 -1.81
C PHE A 13 28.03 11.27 -2.01
N PHE A 14 28.73 11.29 -3.16
CA PHE A 14 29.87 10.40 -3.44
C PHE A 14 31.22 10.86 -2.86
N ARG A 15 31.38 12.14 -2.47
CA ARG A 15 32.61 12.61 -1.81
C ARG A 15 32.70 12.22 -0.34
N ALA A 16 31.56 12.12 0.35
CA ALA A 16 31.53 11.70 1.75
C ALA A 16 31.75 10.18 1.91
N PHE A 17 31.41 9.38 0.90
CA PHE A 17 31.65 7.93 0.88
C PHE A 17 32.01 7.48 -0.55
N PRO A 18 33.30 7.24 -0.87
CA PRO A 18 33.66 6.68 -2.18
C PRO A 18 33.08 5.27 -2.34
N PRO A 19 32.69 4.85 -3.55
CA PRO A 19 32.06 3.54 -3.81
C PRO A 19 33.00 2.34 -3.58
N GLN A 20 34.20 2.55 -3.03
CA GLN A 20 35.24 1.55 -2.79
C GLN A 20 35.26 1.00 -1.35
N THR A 21 34.51 1.56 -0.40
CA THR A 21 34.42 1.04 0.98
C THR A 21 33.40 -0.07 1.18
N PHE A 22 32.76 -0.56 0.12
CA PHE A 22 31.74 -1.60 0.23
C PHE A 22 32.29 -2.94 -0.27
N ASP A 23 32.94 -3.65 0.65
CA ASP A 23 33.21 -5.06 0.50
C ASP A 23 31.88 -5.83 0.55
N LYS A 24 31.65 -6.71 -0.43
CA LYS A 24 30.37 -7.41 -0.67
C LYS A 24 30.10 -8.55 0.35
N ALA A 25 30.78 -8.57 1.48
CA ALA A 25 30.96 -9.80 2.26
C ALA A 25 30.11 -9.94 3.54
N THR A 26 29.28 -8.98 3.95
CA THR A 26 28.50 -9.11 5.21
C THR A 26 27.09 -8.49 5.14
N PRO A 27 26.04 -9.31 4.93
CA PRO A 27 24.66 -8.85 4.93
C PRO A 27 24.02 -9.13 6.29
N THR A 28 23.75 -8.10 7.10
CA THR A 28 22.58 -8.05 8.04
C THR A 28 22.57 -6.78 8.91
N THR A 29 23.71 -6.23 9.32
CA THR A 29 23.76 -5.11 10.30
C THR A 29 23.72 -3.71 9.69
N HIS A 30 23.99 -3.54 8.40
CA HIS A 30 24.08 -2.20 7.78
C HIS A 30 22.74 -1.54 7.43
N TYR A 31 21.67 -2.32 7.23
CA TYR A 31 20.38 -1.74 6.81
C TYR A 31 19.74 -0.85 7.88
N GLN A 32 19.88 -1.18 9.17
CA GLN A 32 19.28 -0.37 10.24
C GLN A 32 19.97 0.99 10.41
N SER A 33 21.30 1.04 10.22
CA SER A 33 22.07 2.30 10.29
C SER A 33 21.68 3.29 9.19
N TRP A 34 21.28 2.78 8.02
CA TRP A 34 20.87 3.60 6.89
C TRP A 34 19.55 4.33 7.14
N TYR A 35 18.54 3.64 7.68
CA TYR A 35 17.25 4.25 8.02
C TYR A 35 17.40 5.33 9.09
N PHE A 36 18.28 5.11 10.07
CA PHE A 36 18.53 6.09 11.13
C PHE A 36 19.19 7.36 10.59
N LEU A 37 20.21 7.21 9.74
CA LEU A 37 20.86 8.35 9.08
C LEU A 37 19.89 9.11 8.17
N MET A 38 19.05 8.39 7.41
CA MET A 38 18.02 9.03 6.58
C MET A 38 17.00 9.80 7.42
N ALA A 39 16.54 9.24 8.53
CA ALA A 39 15.63 9.92 9.44
C ALA A 39 16.25 11.18 10.04
N LEU A 40 17.55 11.16 10.39
CA LEU A 40 18.27 12.31 10.93
C LEU A 40 18.42 13.44 9.90
N PHE A 41 18.77 13.12 8.66
CA PHE A 41 18.84 14.11 7.57
C PHE A 41 17.46 14.68 7.23
N ALA A 42 16.43 13.85 7.22
CA ALA A 42 15.06 14.30 7.01
C ALA A 42 14.63 15.26 8.13
N TYR A 43 14.96 14.95 9.38
CA TYR A 43 14.69 15.79 10.54
C TYR A 43 15.39 17.15 10.45
N GLU A 44 16.69 17.19 10.14
CA GLU A 44 17.43 18.45 9.96
C GLU A 44 16.79 19.32 8.86
N ARG A 45 16.37 18.69 7.75
CA ARG A 45 15.73 19.41 6.65
C ARG A 45 14.34 19.93 7.01
N LEU A 46 13.55 19.18 7.80
CA LEU A 46 12.26 19.63 8.35
C LEU A 46 12.41 20.89 9.21
N HIS A 47 13.52 21.03 9.95
CA HIS A 47 13.78 22.25 10.74
C HIS A 47 14.09 23.48 9.89
N HIS A 48 14.66 23.29 8.71
CA HIS A 48 15.04 24.38 7.81
C HIS A 48 13.97 24.72 6.76
N THR A 49 12.83 24.02 6.73
CA THR A 49 11.77 24.26 5.75
C THR A 49 10.38 24.20 6.39
N SER A 50 9.53 25.21 6.12
CA SER A 50 8.15 25.23 6.60
C SER A 50 7.27 24.30 5.77
N TYR A 51 6.93 23.12 6.30
CA TYR A 51 5.92 22.23 5.72
C TYR A 51 4.61 22.33 6.49
N MET A 52 3.51 22.26 5.76
CA MET A 52 2.18 22.03 6.32
C MET A 52 1.76 20.61 5.97
N SER A 53 1.46 19.80 6.98
CA SER A 53 0.84 18.48 6.79
C SER A 53 -0.64 18.58 7.16
N GLN A 54 -1.51 18.06 6.30
CA GLN A 54 -2.95 18.05 6.54
C GLN A 54 -3.52 16.70 6.13
N ALA A 55 -4.32 16.10 7.01
CA ALA A 55 -5.09 14.91 6.67
C ALA A 55 -6.27 15.28 5.74
N LEU A 56 -6.54 14.44 4.75
CA LEU A 56 -7.67 14.60 3.82
C LEU A 56 -8.97 14.04 4.43
N ASP A 57 -9.35 14.50 5.61
CA ASP A 57 -10.43 13.91 6.40
C ASP A 57 -11.78 13.91 5.67
N GLY A 58 -12.13 15.03 5.01
CA GLY A 58 -13.37 15.14 4.22
C GLY A 58 -13.39 14.26 2.97
N PHE A 59 -12.24 13.95 2.38
CA PHE A 59 -12.15 13.09 1.21
C PHE A 59 -12.51 11.64 1.55
N ASN A 60 -11.95 11.12 2.66
CA ASN A 60 -12.28 9.75 3.09
C ASN A 60 -13.75 9.62 3.47
N GLN A 61 -14.31 10.61 4.17
CA GLN A 61 -15.73 10.63 4.50
C GLN A 61 -16.61 10.64 3.24
N ALA A 62 -16.26 11.44 2.23
CA ALA A 62 -17.00 11.48 0.97
C ALA A 62 -17.01 10.12 0.24
N LEU A 63 -15.90 9.36 0.30
CA LEU A 63 -15.83 8.00 -0.26
C LEU A 63 -16.74 7.01 0.51
N LEU A 64 -16.95 7.25 1.81
CA LEU A 64 -17.91 6.53 2.66
C LEU A 64 -19.35 7.07 2.56
N MET A 65 -19.62 7.99 1.62
CA MET A 65 -20.91 8.69 1.49
C MET A 65 -21.29 9.52 2.74
N TYR A 66 -20.31 9.95 3.52
CA TYR A 66 -20.50 10.85 4.64
C TYR A 66 -20.07 12.28 4.30
N LYS A 67 -20.82 13.23 4.83
CA LYS A 67 -20.48 14.66 4.86
C LYS A 67 -20.42 15.10 6.30
N THR A 68 -19.25 15.52 6.75
CA THR A 68 -19.10 16.22 8.02
C THR A 68 -19.68 17.63 7.87
N GLY A 69 -20.57 18.01 8.79
CA GLY A 69 -21.20 19.32 8.78
C GLY A 69 -21.83 19.62 10.14
N PHE A 70 -22.22 20.88 10.33
CA PHE A 70 -22.99 21.25 11.50
C PHE A 70 -24.33 20.54 11.49
N GLN A 71 -24.55 19.71 12.49
CA GLN A 71 -25.81 19.06 12.82
C GLN A 71 -26.42 19.83 13.99
N LEU A 72 -27.73 20.01 13.99
CA LEU A 72 -28.41 20.54 15.15
C LEU A 72 -28.48 19.46 16.22
N ASP A 73 -28.27 19.85 17.47
CA ASP A 73 -28.50 18.97 18.60
C ASP A 73 -29.98 18.55 18.64
N ILE A 74 -30.22 17.32 19.08
CA ILE A 74 -31.58 16.79 19.25
C ILE A 74 -32.11 17.38 20.56
N ALA A 75 -32.68 18.59 20.45
CA ALA A 75 -33.25 19.32 21.57
C ALA A 75 -34.50 20.09 21.10
N ASP A 76 -35.53 20.11 21.94
CA ASP A 76 -36.75 20.88 21.72
C ASP A 76 -37.02 21.79 22.93
N PRO A 77 -36.31 22.92 23.06
CA PRO A 77 -36.37 23.78 24.24
C PRO A 77 -37.70 24.54 24.39
N ILE A 78 -38.52 24.58 23.33
CA ILE A 78 -39.78 25.34 23.30
C ILE A 78 -41.02 24.44 23.11
N GLY A 79 -40.83 23.14 22.92
CA GLY A 79 -41.91 22.17 22.76
C GLY A 79 -42.69 21.90 24.03
N TYR A 80 -43.88 21.30 23.89
CA TYR A 80 -44.69 20.85 25.02
C TYR A 80 -43.96 19.74 25.81
N PRO A 81 -44.23 19.59 27.13
CA PRO A 81 -43.53 18.61 27.98
C PRO A 81 -43.52 17.18 27.44
N GLU A 82 -44.60 16.77 26.77
CA GLU A 82 -44.72 15.44 26.14
C GLU A 82 -43.71 15.24 24.99
N TYR A 83 -43.46 16.28 24.19
CA TYR A 83 -42.47 16.26 23.11
C TYR A 83 -41.04 16.40 23.62
N GLN A 84 -40.83 17.12 24.74
CA GLN A 84 -39.52 17.21 25.39
C GLN A 84 -39.03 15.84 25.88
N ALA A 85 -39.89 15.09 26.58
CA ALA A 85 -39.57 13.74 27.06
C ALA A 85 -39.25 12.77 25.91
N PHE A 86 -39.98 12.87 24.79
CA PHE A 86 -39.67 12.10 23.58
C PHE A 86 -38.33 12.51 22.98
N THR A 87 -38.07 13.82 22.87
CA THR A 87 -36.83 14.37 22.30
C THR A 87 -35.60 13.96 23.12
N GLU A 88 -35.68 14.00 24.45
CA GLU A 88 -34.61 13.51 25.33
C GLU A 88 -34.33 12.01 25.14
N LYS A 89 -35.37 11.20 24.96
CA LYS A 89 -35.21 9.77 24.67
C LYS A 89 -34.52 9.53 23.32
N VAL A 90 -34.88 10.31 22.30
CA VAL A 90 -34.23 10.24 20.97
C VAL A 90 -32.78 10.71 21.06
N ASN A 91 -32.51 11.80 21.78
CA ASN A 91 -31.16 12.30 22.01
C ASN A 91 -30.28 11.26 22.72
N GLY A 92 -30.80 10.63 23.79
CA GLY A 92 -30.11 9.56 24.50
C GLY A 92 -29.86 8.31 23.65
N ALA A 93 -30.78 7.96 22.74
CA ALA A 93 -30.62 6.83 21.84
C ALA A 93 -29.60 7.10 20.72
N ILE A 94 -29.56 8.32 20.19
CA ILE A 94 -28.63 8.72 19.12
C ILE A 94 -27.24 9.02 19.69
N GLY A 95 -27.14 9.55 20.91
CA GLY A 95 -25.88 9.83 21.57
C GLY A 95 -24.92 10.63 20.68
N THR A 96 -23.72 10.08 20.44
CA THR A 96 -22.70 10.75 19.64
C THR A 96 -22.81 10.50 18.14
N PHE A 97 -23.81 9.76 17.64
CA PHE A 97 -23.89 9.39 16.22
C PHE A 97 -24.37 10.53 15.29
N ASN A 98 -24.71 11.71 15.83
CA ASN A 98 -25.21 12.85 15.07
C ASN A 98 -24.11 13.80 14.53
N HIS A 99 -22.99 13.26 14.01
CA HIS A 99 -21.84 14.07 13.56
C HIS A 99 -21.61 14.08 12.04
N ALA A 100 -22.35 13.25 11.30
CA ALA A 100 -22.21 13.15 9.85
C ALA A 100 -23.58 13.09 9.17
N SER A 101 -23.72 13.78 8.05
CA SER A 101 -24.87 13.65 7.16
C SER A 101 -24.53 12.68 6.02
N VAL A 102 -25.54 12.05 5.43
CA VAL A 102 -25.34 11.18 4.25
C VAL A 102 -25.24 12.00 2.96
N LEU A 103 -24.49 11.49 2.00
CA LEU A 103 -24.40 11.98 0.62
C LEU A 103 -25.05 10.97 -0.32
N PRO A 104 -26.39 10.91 -0.42
CA PRO A 104 -27.10 9.87 -1.16
C PRO A 104 -26.84 9.93 -2.67
N ASN A 105 -26.50 11.12 -3.20
CA ASN A 105 -26.23 11.32 -4.62
C ASN A 105 -24.78 11.02 -5.00
N ASN A 106 -23.92 10.65 -4.04
CA ASN A 106 -22.55 10.24 -4.33
C ASN A 106 -22.50 8.73 -4.61
N PRO A 107 -21.82 8.30 -5.67
CA PRO A 107 -21.54 6.88 -5.88
C PRO A 107 -20.63 6.33 -4.77
N PHE A 108 -20.95 5.13 -4.31
CA PHE A 108 -20.13 4.38 -3.36
C PHE A 108 -18.95 3.70 -4.07
N TYR A 109 -17.72 4.01 -3.63
CA TYR A 109 -16.50 3.40 -4.15
C TYR A 109 -15.83 2.55 -3.05
N PRO A 110 -16.07 1.23 -2.99
CA PRO A 110 -15.54 0.38 -1.91
C PRO A 110 -14.02 0.26 -1.90
N ILE A 111 -13.39 0.46 -3.07
CA ILE A 111 -11.95 0.42 -3.27
C ILE A 111 -11.50 1.80 -3.75
N ARG A 112 -10.64 2.43 -2.97
CA ARG A 112 -9.94 3.65 -3.37
C ARG A 112 -8.69 3.27 -4.14
N SER A 113 -8.63 3.62 -5.43
CA SER A 113 -7.45 3.45 -6.28
C SER A 113 -7.43 4.52 -7.37
N GLY A 114 -6.27 4.77 -7.98
CA GLY A 114 -6.12 5.65 -9.13
C GLY A 114 -5.15 6.80 -8.86
N ALA A 115 -5.41 7.94 -9.48
CA ALA A 115 -4.62 9.17 -9.30
C ALA A 115 -5.51 10.31 -8.81
N LEU A 116 -4.96 11.16 -7.96
CA LEU A 116 -5.56 12.37 -7.43
C LEU A 116 -4.77 13.56 -7.95
N LYS A 117 -5.41 14.45 -8.69
CA LYS A 117 -4.79 15.69 -9.17
C LYS A 117 -5.20 16.86 -8.29
N LEU A 118 -4.22 17.59 -7.75
CA LEU A 118 -4.49 18.81 -7.00
C LEU A 118 -4.74 19.98 -7.96
N GLY A 119 -6.00 20.29 -8.25
CA GLY A 119 -6.36 21.36 -9.18
C GLY A 119 -6.29 22.78 -8.59
N LYS A 120 -6.76 22.96 -7.35
CA LYS A 120 -6.83 24.26 -6.67
C LYS A 120 -6.59 24.08 -5.17
N LEU A 121 -5.86 25.00 -4.56
CA LEU A 121 -5.66 25.05 -3.11
C LEU A 121 -6.10 26.42 -2.60
N ARG A 122 -6.94 26.43 -1.57
CA ARG A 122 -7.36 27.65 -0.87
C ARG A 122 -7.11 27.48 0.61
N ILE A 123 -6.31 28.37 1.17
CA ILE A 123 -6.06 28.46 2.60
C ILE A 123 -7.06 29.46 3.16
N VAL A 124 -7.75 29.10 4.23
CA VAL A 124 -8.70 29.98 4.92
C VAL A 124 -8.19 30.18 6.33
N ASP A 125 -8.03 31.43 6.76
CA ASP A 125 -7.64 31.74 8.13
C ASP A 125 -8.82 31.65 9.10
N THR A 126 -8.54 31.88 10.38
CA THR A 126 -9.54 31.89 11.46
C THR A 126 -10.63 32.96 11.31
N PHE A 127 -10.38 33.99 10.50
CA PHE A 127 -11.32 35.07 10.21
C PHE A 127 -12.09 34.86 8.91
N GLY A 128 -11.90 33.72 8.24
CA GLY A 128 -12.56 33.39 6.98
C GLY A 128 -11.93 34.05 5.76
N ILE A 129 -10.77 34.70 5.90
CA ILE A 129 -10.04 35.30 4.78
C ILE A 129 -9.42 34.18 3.96
N LYS A 130 -9.72 34.20 2.66
CA LYS A 130 -9.34 33.16 1.71
C LYS A 130 -8.09 33.61 0.96
N LYS A 131 -7.03 32.82 1.01
CA LYS A 131 -5.85 32.94 0.14
C LYS A 131 -5.83 31.80 -0.84
N GLU A 132 -5.97 32.11 -2.13
CA GLU A 132 -5.79 31.13 -3.19
C GLU A 132 -4.30 30.89 -3.41
N VAL A 133 -3.91 29.62 -3.47
CA VAL A 133 -2.56 29.18 -3.78
C VAL A 133 -2.62 28.60 -5.18
N GLU A 134 -1.96 29.26 -6.11
CA GLU A 134 -1.80 28.74 -7.46
C GLU A 134 -0.88 27.50 -7.41
N VAL A 135 -1.44 26.36 -7.77
CA VAL A 135 -0.70 25.08 -7.84
C VAL A 135 -0.16 24.85 -9.25
N ILE A 136 -0.92 25.29 -10.26
CA ILE A 136 -0.66 25.11 -11.69
C ILE A 136 -0.77 26.47 -12.39
N ARG A 137 0.19 26.79 -13.27
CA ARG A 137 0.09 27.90 -14.22
C ARG A 137 -0.19 27.38 -15.61
N ARG A 138 -1.13 27.98 -16.33
CA ARG A 138 -1.34 27.70 -17.76
C ARG A 138 -0.62 28.75 -18.59
N ARG A 139 0.30 28.33 -19.47
CA ARG A 139 0.95 29.20 -20.46
C ARG A 139 0.91 28.52 -21.81
N GLY A 140 0.24 29.12 -22.79
CA GLY A 140 0.21 28.61 -24.18
C GLY A 140 -0.44 27.23 -24.35
N GLY A 141 -1.35 26.82 -23.45
CA GLY A 141 -1.98 25.49 -23.48
C GLY A 141 -1.27 24.43 -22.63
N GLU A 142 -0.07 24.70 -22.15
CA GLU A 142 0.69 23.80 -21.26
C GLU A 142 0.44 24.14 -19.79
N GLU A 143 0.29 23.10 -18.95
CA GLU A 143 0.17 23.20 -17.50
C GLU A 143 1.55 23.06 -16.85
N LEU A 144 2.07 24.16 -16.31
CA LEU A 144 3.36 24.22 -15.63
C LEU A 144 3.17 24.25 -14.11
N PRO A 145 3.89 23.41 -13.35
CA PRO A 145 3.83 23.41 -11.88
C PRO A 145 4.43 24.69 -11.30
N LEU A 146 3.67 25.39 -10.46
CA LEU A 146 4.18 26.55 -9.71
C LEU A 146 4.80 26.13 -8.37
N ASN A 147 4.20 25.13 -7.73
CA ASN A 147 4.61 24.63 -6.43
C ASN A 147 4.89 23.12 -6.50
N ARG A 148 5.94 22.66 -5.81
CA ARG A 148 6.25 21.22 -5.69
C ARG A 148 5.39 20.59 -4.61
N LEU A 149 4.62 19.57 -4.97
CA LEU A 149 3.88 18.77 -4.02
C LEU A 149 4.75 17.58 -3.57
N TYR A 150 4.84 17.38 -2.25
CA TYR A 150 5.52 16.24 -1.65
C TYR A 150 4.48 15.37 -0.94
N SER A 151 4.58 14.06 -1.09
CA SER A 151 3.74 13.07 -0.41
C SER A 151 4.66 12.15 0.39
N THR A 152 4.31 11.88 1.65
CA THR A 152 5.06 10.98 2.54
C THR A 152 5.00 9.54 2.01
N ASP A 153 6.16 8.86 1.96
CA ASP A 153 6.44 7.60 1.24
C ASP A 153 5.35 6.52 1.34
N THR A 154 4.94 5.83 0.27
CA THR A 154 5.75 5.07 -0.69
C THR A 154 4.97 4.98 -2.01
N ILE A 155 5.09 5.91 -2.96
CA ILE A 155 4.87 5.63 -4.39
C ILE A 155 5.65 6.71 -5.15
N ALA A 156 6.98 6.55 -5.25
CA ALA A 156 7.58 6.95 -6.50
C ALA A 156 6.89 6.07 -7.55
N ALA A 157 5.95 6.63 -8.28
CA ALA A 157 5.45 5.98 -9.46
C ALA A 157 6.65 5.92 -10.40
N GLU A 158 7.43 4.84 -10.34
CA GLU A 158 8.40 4.52 -11.39
C GLU A 158 7.71 4.52 -12.77
N THR A 159 6.39 4.36 -12.79
CA THR A 159 5.51 4.41 -13.96
C THR A 159 4.92 5.79 -14.31
N LEU A 160 5.10 6.84 -13.50
CA LEU A 160 4.84 8.22 -13.95
C LEU A 160 6.17 8.93 -14.24
N ARG A 161 7.02 8.28 -15.04
CA ARG A 161 8.17 8.89 -15.74
C ARG A 161 7.75 9.90 -16.80
N GLY A 162 6.78 10.76 -16.48
CA GLY A 162 6.23 11.77 -17.37
C GLY A 162 5.71 12.94 -16.55
N GLU A 163 6.62 13.83 -16.15
CA GLU A 163 6.46 15.29 -16.05
C GLU A 163 5.23 15.94 -15.36
N THR A 164 4.29 15.22 -14.73
CA THR A 164 3.15 15.83 -14.01
C THR A 164 3.35 15.82 -12.50
N TYR A 165 3.98 16.88 -12.00
CA TYR A 165 4.32 17.12 -10.58
C TYR A 165 3.12 17.30 -9.62
N HIS A 166 1.89 16.98 -10.04
CA HIS A 166 0.64 17.20 -9.29
C HIS A 166 -0.27 15.98 -9.20
N ASP A 167 0.14 14.85 -9.76
CA ASP A 167 -0.64 13.62 -9.72
C ASP A 167 -0.16 12.77 -8.52
N ILE A 168 -1.04 12.63 -7.53
CA ILE A 168 -0.84 11.81 -6.34
C ILE A 168 -1.42 10.44 -6.64
N GLN A 169 -0.57 9.41 -6.72
CA GLN A 169 -1.06 8.06 -6.92
C GLN A 169 -1.70 7.53 -5.62
N LEU A 170 -2.96 7.14 -5.70
CA LEU A 170 -3.72 6.50 -4.61
C LEU A 170 -3.55 4.98 -4.69
N ARG A 171 -2.89 4.38 -3.69
CA ARG A 171 -2.82 2.91 -3.58
C ARG A 171 -4.22 2.32 -3.44
N PRO A 172 -4.50 1.17 -4.08
CA PRO A 172 -5.67 0.35 -3.79
C PRO A 172 -5.82 0.14 -2.29
N ARG A 173 -6.94 0.60 -1.72
CA ARG A 173 -7.30 0.39 -0.31
C ARG A 173 -8.80 0.27 -0.16
N PHE A 174 -9.25 -0.64 0.70
CA PHE A 174 -10.66 -0.66 1.12
C PHE A 174 -10.98 0.59 1.94
N VAL A 175 -12.10 1.25 1.62
CA VAL A 175 -12.49 2.50 2.28
C VAL A 175 -13.12 2.22 3.65
N GLN A 176 -13.90 1.16 3.75
CA GLN A 176 -14.52 0.69 5.00
C GLN A 176 -13.88 -0.63 5.47
N PRO A 177 -13.97 -0.98 6.76
CA PRO A 177 -13.69 -2.33 7.23
C PRO A 177 -14.45 -3.35 6.37
N ALA A 178 -13.70 -4.27 5.74
CA ALA A 178 -14.26 -5.25 4.83
C ALA A 178 -13.82 -6.65 5.25
N ARG A 179 -14.76 -7.60 5.22
CA ARG A 179 -14.45 -9.02 5.37
C ARG A 179 -14.17 -9.60 3.99
N ILE A 180 -12.97 -10.15 3.81
CA ILE A 180 -12.64 -10.93 2.61
C ILE A 180 -13.08 -12.36 2.86
N ASN A 181 -13.87 -12.92 1.95
CA ASN A 181 -14.25 -14.33 1.98
C ASN A 181 -13.51 -15.06 0.85
N PHE A 182 -12.56 -15.92 1.21
CA PHE A 182 -11.82 -16.71 0.24
C PHE A 182 -12.59 -17.99 -0.06
N ARG A 183 -12.93 -18.18 -1.34
CA ARG A 183 -13.55 -19.39 -1.87
C ARG A 183 -12.47 -20.18 -2.59
N TRP A 184 -11.75 -20.99 -1.81
CA TRP A 184 -10.64 -21.77 -2.34
C TRP A 184 -11.15 -22.91 -3.20
N LEU A 185 -10.42 -23.25 -4.27
CA LEU A 185 -10.68 -24.44 -5.07
C LEU A 185 -9.87 -25.62 -4.50
N SER A 186 -10.33 -26.85 -4.74
CA SER A 186 -9.61 -28.06 -4.38
C SER A 186 -8.28 -28.15 -5.14
N SER A 187 -7.28 -28.77 -4.53
CA SER A 187 -5.98 -29.03 -5.14
C SER A 187 -6.00 -30.12 -6.22
N VAL A 188 -7.08 -30.89 -6.28
CA VAL A 188 -7.26 -32.05 -7.17
C VAL A 188 -8.19 -31.71 -8.35
N ASP A 189 -9.22 -30.89 -8.12
CA ASP A 189 -10.22 -30.52 -9.11
C ASP A 189 -10.49 -29.01 -9.10
N ASP A 190 -10.11 -28.33 -10.18
CA ASP A 190 -10.28 -26.89 -10.37
C ASP A 190 -11.76 -26.47 -10.48
N ALA A 191 -12.70 -27.42 -10.65
CA ALA A 191 -14.14 -27.14 -10.64
C ALA A 191 -14.79 -27.27 -9.25
N LEU A 192 -14.08 -27.84 -8.27
CA LEU A 192 -14.59 -28.11 -6.93
C LEU A 192 -14.13 -27.04 -5.94
N GLU A 193 -15.07 -26.44 -5.21
CA GLU A 193 -14.74 -25.56 -4.08
C GLU A 193 -14.35 -26.38 -2.85
N MET A 194 -13.38 -25.87 -2.07
CA MET A 194 -12.95 -26.46 -0.81
C MET A 194 -14.13 -26.53 0.18
N THR A 195 -14.22 -27.67 0.86
CA THR A 195 -15.10 -27.92 1.99
C THR A 195 -14.28 -28.33 3.21
N ASP A 196 -14.94 -28.60 4.34
CA ASP A 196 -14.29 -29.13 5.54
C ASP A 196 -13.71 -30.54 5.34
N HIS A 197 -14.03 -31.22 4.23
CA HIS A 197 -13.51 -32.54 3.94
C HIS A 197 -12.07 -32.49 3.38
N PRO A 198 -11.11 -33.26 3.93
CA PRO A 198 -9.69 -33.20 3.54
C PRO A 198 -9.40 -33.44 2.04
N VAL A 199 -10.24 -34.22 1.36
CA VAL A 199 -10.11 -34.48 -0.09
C VAL A 199 -10.27 -33.20 -0.92
N SER A 200 -11.02 -32.23 -0.42
CA SER A 200 -11.23 -30.93 -1.08
C SER A 200 -10.21 -29.86 -0.63
N SER A 201 -9.12 -30.26 0.03
CA SER A 201 -8.05 -29.36 0.48
C SER A 201 -7.53 -28.50 -0.68
N PRO A 202 -7.24 -27.21 -0.46
CA PRO A 202 -6.73 -26.30 -1.49
C PRO A 202 -5.20 -26.31 -1.57
N ILE A 203 -4.55 -27.18 -0.81
CA ILE A 203 -3.09 -27.19 -0.65
C ILE A 203 -2.47 -28.04 -1.76
N PHE A 204 -1.67 -27.40 -2.63
CA PHE A 204 -0.92 -28.08 -3.68
C PHE A 204 0.40 -28.71 -3.19
N GLY A 205 0.98 -28.16 -2.13
CA GLY A 205 2.25 -28.58 -1.55
C GLY A 205 2.84 -27.51 -0.63
N TRP A 206 4.02 -27.79 -0.08
CA TRP A 206 4.72 -26.88 0.83
C TRP A 206 6.08 -26.47 0.27
N LEU A 207 6.43 -25.21 0.52
CA LEU A 207 7.72 -24.64 0.18
C LEU A 207 8.40 -24.23 1.48
N LEU A 208 9.61 -24.72 1.71
CA LEU A 208 10.40 -24.37 2.88
C LEU A 208 11.71 -23.74 2.42
N LEU A 209 11.97 -22.53 2.90
CA LEU A 209 13.26 -21.88 2.69
C LEU A 209 14.29 -22.48 3.65
N ASN A 210 15.40 -22.96 3.10
CA ASN A 210 16.57 -23.34 3.87
C ASN A 210 17.64 -22.26 3.68
N GLU A 211 17.78 -21.40 4.68
CA GLU A 211 18.74 -20.29 4.67
C GLU A 211 20.19 -20.76 4.80
N ILE A 212 20.44 -21.95 5.36
CA ILE A 212 21.80 -22.47 5.58
C ILE A 212 22.43 -22.88 4.24
N ASP A 213 21.67 -23.60 3.42
CA ASP A 213 22.15 -24.09 2.11
C ASP A 213 21.66 -23.22 0.94
N GLU A 214 21.03 -22.08 1.23
CA GLU A 214 20.45 -21.17 0.23
C GLU A 214 19.54 -21.91 -0.78
N SER A 215 18.67 -22.78 -0.27
CA SER A 215 17.84 -23.65 -1.10
C SER A 215 16.36 -23.55 -0.78
N LEU A 216 15.52 -23.85 -1.79
CA LEU A 216 14.07 -23.92 -1.63
C LEU A 216 13.62 -25.38 -1.67
N MET A 217 13.27 -25.93 -0.51
CA MET A 217 12.80 -27.30 -0.35
C MET A 217 11.31 -27.41 -0.71
N ILE A 218 10.96 -28.42 -1.49
CA ILE A 218 9.62 -28.66 -2.03
C ILE A 218 9.06 -29.97 -1.50
N TYR A 219 7.85 -29.90 -0.95
CA TYR A 219 7.10 -31.03 -0.40
C TYR A 219 5.72 -31.11 -1.04
N ASP A 220 5.14 -32.31 -1.07
CA ASP A 220 3.76 -32.51 -1.53
C ASP A 220 2.73 -32.03 -0.48
N GLN A 221 1.44 -32.14 -0.82
CA GLN A 221 0.34 -31.74 0.07
C GLN A 221 0.39 -32.40 1.47
N MET A 222 0.92 -33.62 1.59
CA MET A 222 1.03 -34.38 2.84
C MET A 222 2.37 -34.14 3.56
N GLY A 223 3.24 -33.28 3.03
CA GLY A 223 4.56 -33.02 3.59
C GLY A 223 5.62 -34.06 3.18
N LYS A 224 5.36 -34.89 2.17
CA LYS A 224 6.38 -35.79 1.62
C LYS A 224 7.41 -34.99 0.83
N ALA A 225 8.68 -35.22 1.13
CA ALA A 225 9.79 -34.57 0.43
C ALA A 225 9.82 -34.95 -1.05
N LEU A 226 9.74 -33.95 -1.94
CA LEU A 226 9.82 -34.15 -3.40
C LEU A 226 11.22 -33.85 -3.92
N GLY A 227 11.81 -32.74 -3.50
CA GLY A 227 13.13 -32.29 -3.90
C GLY A 227 13.38 -30.87 -3.44
N TYR A 228 14.45 -30.25 -3.91
CA TYR A 228 14.78 -28.88 -3.59
C TYR A 228 15.40 -28.17 -4.79
N ILE A 229 15.33 -26.85 -4.78
CA ILE A 229 15.97 -25.98 -5.75
C ILE A 229 17.23 -25.42 -5.10
N ASP A 230 18.40 -25.67 -5.69
CA ASP A 230 19.67 -25.13 -5.19
C ASP A 230 19.79 -23.62 -5.45
N LYS A 231 20.82 -22.98 -4.90
CA LYS A 231 21.08 -21.54 -5.06
C LYS A 231 21.30 -21.12 -6.52
N GLU A 232 21.67 -22.06 -7.39
CA GLU A 232 21.76 -21.84 -8.84
C GLU A 232 20.42 -22.06 -9.56
N GLY A 233 19.33 -22.28 -8.81
CA GLY A 233 17.99 -22.49 -9.33
C GLY A 233 17.76 -23.86 -9.97
N ARG A 234 18.65 -24.83 -9.76
CA ARG A 234 18.54 -26.16 -10.36
C ARG A 234 17.81 -27.11 -9.43
N TRP A 235 16.96 -27.95 -10.03
CA TRP A 235 16.28 -29.01 -9.32
C TRP A 235 17.26 -30.09 -8.85
N ARG A 236 17.12 -30.48 -7.59
CA ARG A 236 17.86 -31.56 -6.95
C ARG A 236 16.91 -32.46 -6.17
N VAL A 237 17.27 -33.73 -6.08
CA VAL A 237 16.55 -34.72 -5.28
C VAL A 237 17.20 -34.78 -3.90
N PHE A 238 16.39 -34.97 -2.85
CA PHE A 238 16.92 -35.18 -1.51
C PHE A 238 17.77 -36.45 -1.43
N PRO A 239 18.92 -36.41 -0.73
CA PRO A 239 19.74 -37.59 -0.52
C PRO A 239 18.93 -38.68 0.21
N GLY A 240 18.98 -39.91 -0.29
CA GLY A 240 18.29 -41.06 0.30
C GLY A 240 16.76 -41.09 0.09
N HIS A 241 16.18 -40.19 -0.70
CA HIS A 241 14.75 -40.18 -1.01
C HIS A 241 14.47 -40.47 -2.49
N SER A 242 13.42 -41.25 -2.75
CA SER A 242 12.89 -41.50 -4.09
C SER A 242 11.93 -40.37 -4.54
N GLY A 243 12.43 -39.14 -4.52
CA GLY A 243 11.73 -38.00 -5.10
C GLY A 243 11.80 -38.01 -6.64
N PRO A 244 10.96 -37.24 -7.34
CA PRO A 244 11.02 -37.13 -8.79
C PRO A 244 12.39 -36.57 -9.25
N VAL A 245 13.04 -37.30 -10.17
CA VAL A 245 14.37 -36.93 -10.72
C VAL A 245 14.34 -35.59 -11.46
N LEU A 246 13.20 -35.27 -12.07
CA LEU A 246 12.96 -34.02 -12.77
C LEU A 246 11.68 -33.36 -12.21
N PRO A 247 11.57 -32.02 -12.22
CA PRO A 247 10.35 -31.32 -11.82
C PRO A 247 9.09 -31.82 -12.54
N ALA A 248 9.24 -32.29 -13.79
CA ALA A 248 8.14 -32.84 -14.59
C ALA A 248 7.44 -34.05 -13.93
N GLY A 249 8.13 -34.78 -13.05
CA GLY A 249 7.61 -35.94 -12.32
C GLY A 249 6.80 -35.60 -11.07
N ILE A 250 6.61 -34.31 -10.74
CA ILE A 250 5.72 -33.90 -9.66
C ILE A 250 4.27 -34.19 -10.09
N ALA A 251 3.54 -34.94 -9.25
CA ALA A 251 2.19 -35.41 -9.57
C ALA A 251 1.15 -34.28 -9.65
N ASN A 252 1.26 -33.25 -8.81
CA ASN A 252 0.34 -32.12 -8.83
C ASN A 252 0.73 -31.11 -9.93
N ASP A 253 -0.19 -30.82 -10.84
CA ASP A 253 0.04 -29.97 -12.02
C ASP A 253 0.37 -28.52 -11.67
N HIS A 254 -0.26 -27.97 -10.64
CA HIS A 254 -0.03 -26.59 -10.21
C HIS A 254 1.33 -26.44 -9.54
N LEU A 255 1.68 -27.36 -8.62
CA LEU A 255 3.00 -27.38 -7.99
C LEU A 255 4.11 -27.60 -9.01
N ARG A 256 3.91 -28.51 -9.96
CA ARG A 256 4.85 -28.76 -11.07
C ARG A 256 5.10 -27.52 -11.90
N ARG A 257 4.04 -26.81 -12.31
CA ARG A 257 4.16 -25.56 -13.09
C ARG A 257 4.95 -24.49 -12.34
N LEU A 258 4.70 -24.35 -11.03
CA LEU A 258 5.44 -23.43 -10.19
C LEU A 258 6.94 -23.78 -10.15
N VAL A 259 7.28 -25.03 -9.84
CA VAL A 259 8.69 -25.46 -9.74
C VAL A 259 9.42 -25.31 -11.08
N VAL A 260 8.80 -25.73 -12.18
CA VAL A 260 9.36 -25.54 -13.53
C VAL A 260 9.57 -24.06 -13.85
N TRP A 261 8.62 -23.20 -13.47
CA TRP A 261 8.74 -21.75 -13.67
C TRP A 261 9.89 -21.16 -12.85
N ILE A 262 10.07 -21.56 -11.59
CA ILE A 262 11.17 -21.09 -10.74
C ILE A 262 12.52 -21.51 -11.34
N CYS A 263 12.66 -22.79 -11.70
CA CYS A 263 13.88 -23.28 -12.33
C CYS A 263 14.17 -22.60 -13.69
N GLY A 264 13.14 -22.22 -14.44
CA GLY A 264 13.29 -21.51 -15.72
C GLY A 264 13.63 -20.02 -15.58
N LYS A 265 13.47 -19.42 -14.39
CA LYS A 265 13.79 -18.00 -14.12
C LYS A 265 15.20 -17.78 -13.58
N ALA A 266 15.88 -18.84 -13.16
CA ALA A 266 17.19 -18.75 -12.53
C ALA A 266 18.37 -18.72 -13.53
N VAL A 267 18.17 -18.13 -14.71
CA VAL A 267 19.19 -17.93 -15.74
C VAL A 267 19.58 -16.46 -15.83
#